data_AF-I4LXW9-F1
#
_entry.id   AF-I4LXW9-F1
#
_cell.length_a   1.000
_cell.length_b   1.000
_cell.length_c   1.000
_cell.angle_alpha   90.00
_cell.angle_beta   90.00
_cell.angle_gamma   90.00
#
_symmetry.space_group_name_H-M   'P 1'
#
loop_
_entity.id
_entity.type
_entity.pdbx_description
1 polymer ?
#
loop_
_entity_poly.entity_id
_entity_poly.type
_entity_poly.pdbx_seq_one_letter_code
_entity_poly.pdbx_strand_id
1 'polypeptide(L)' 'MVFGAHLLPYSWLYKSKAYRVFAIIIPVLSLVLGNLFGGFVVAGTAAAVEIAFVFILRNELNGI' A
#
# COMPACT_ATOMS: atom_id res chain seq x y z
N MET A 1 10.42 -7.37 7.30
CA MET A 1 10.17 -7.26 5.85
C MET A 1 9.45 -5.94 5.60
N VAL A 2 9.92 -5.10 4.67
CA VAL A 2 9.32 -3.77 4.39
C VAL A 2 8.34 -3.90 3.23
N PHE A 3 7.04 -3.99 3.53
CA PHE A 3 5.99 -4.30 2.54
C PHE A 3 5.78 -3.19 1.50
N GLY A 4 6.11 -1.93 1.78
CA GLY A 4 5.94 -0.85 0.78
C GLY A 4 7.06 -0.76 -0.27
N ALA A 5 8.27 -1.22 0.05
CA ALA A 5 9.47 -0.92 -0.73
C ALA A 5 9.47 -1.54 -2.14
N HIS A 6 8.82 -2.70 -2.30
CA HIS A 6 8.76 -3.40 -3.58
C HIS A 6 7.72 -2.82 -4.54
N LEU A 7 6.77 -2.00 -4.07
CA LEU A 7 5.73 -1.39 -4.90
C LEU A 7 6.27 -0.26 -5.80
N LEU A 8 7.38 0.36 -5.43
CA LEU A 8 7.96 1.50 -6.13
C LEU A 8 8.56 1.12 -7.50
N PRO A 9 9.34 0.03 -7.64
CA PRO A 9 9.72 -0.52 -8.94
C PRO A 9 8.52 -0.89 -9.83
N TYR A 10 7.46 -1.45 -9.24
CA TYR A 10 6.25 -1.83 -9.99
C TYR A 10 5.50 -0.62 -10.54
N SER A 11 5.54 0.53 -9.87
CA SER A 11 5.00 1.78 -10.43
C SER A 11 5.68 2.17 -11.75
N TRP A 12 7.00 1.98 -11.85
CA TRP A 12 7.73 2.30 -13.07
C TRP A 12 7.43 1.29 -14.19
N LEU A 13 7.37 -0.01 -13.86
CA LEU A 13 7.09 -1.08 -14.81
C LEU A 13 5.66 -1.01 -15.38
N TYR A 14 4.66 -0.83 -14.51
CA TYR A 14 3.25 -0.81 -14.91
C TYR A 14 2.73 0.60 -15.27
N LYS A 15 3.59 1.63 -15.19
CA LYS A 15 3.21 3.04 -15.35
C LYS A 15 2.00 3.45 -14.50
N SER A 16 1.78 2.75 -13.39
CA SER A 16 0.59 2.91 -12.55
C SER A 16 0.83 3.95 -11.45
N LYS A 17 -0.15 4.83 -11.28
CA LYS A 17 -0.19 5.83 -10.21
C LYS A 17 -0.53 5.18 -8.88
N ALA A 18 -1.39 4.14 -8.88
CA ALA A 18 -1.78 3.45 -7.65
C ALA A 18 -0.56 2.85 -6.95
N TYR A 19 0.31 2.13 -7.67
CA TYR A 19 1.54 1.56 -7.10
C TYR A 19 2.42 2.63 -6.44
N ARG A 20 2.55 3.83 -7.05
CA ARG A 20 3.36 4.92 -6.49
C ARG A 20 2.80 5.46 -5.18
N VAL A 21 1.49 5.68 -5.14
CA VAL A 21 0.78 6.24 -3.99
C VAL A 21 0.85 5.26 -2.81
N PHE A 22 0.55 3.98 -3.05
CA PHE A 22 0.57 2.96 -2.01
C PHE A 22 1.98 2.61 -1.51
N ALA A 23 3.01 2.72 -2.36
CA ALA A 23 4.41 2.57 -1.95
C ALA A 23 4.85 3.59 -0.88
N ILE A 24 4.21 4.76 -0.83
CA ILE A 24 4.51 5.82 0.15
C ILE A 24 3.56 5.73 1.35
N ILE A 25 2.25 5.51 1.11
CA ILE A 25 1.24 5.48 2.17
C ILE A 25 1.47 4.32 3.15
N ILE A 26 1.75 3.10 2.65
CA ILE A 26 1.93 1.91 3.50
C ILE A 26 3.04 2.09 4.53
N PRO A 27 4.29 2.49 4.17
CA PRO A 27 5.34 2.66 5.16
C PRO A 27 5.09 3.83 6.12
N VAL A 28 4.46 4.93 5.66
CA VAL A 28 4.10 6.05 6.55
C VAL A 28 3.06 5.62 7.58
N LEU A 29 1.99 4.94 7.15
CA LEU A 29 0.97 4.40 8.06
C LEU A 29 1.57 3.37 9.01
N SER A 30 2.42 2.47 8.52
CA SER A 30 3.08 1.45 9.34
C SER A 30 3.98 2.08 10.40
N LEU A 31 4.71 3.15 10.07
CA LEU A 31 5.57 3.87 11.01
C LEU A 31 4.75 4.58 12.11
N VAL A 32 3.67 5.27 11.71
CA VAL A 32 2.81 6.00 12.67
C VAL A 32 2.07 5.02 13.57
N LEU A 33 1.42 4.01 13.00
CA LEU A 33 0.63 3.05 13.77
C LEU A 33 1.52 2.10 14.58
N GLY A 34 2.71 1.75 14.09
CA GLY A 34 3.66 0.92 14.83
C GLY A 34 4.26 1.63 16.05
N ASN A 35 4.33 2.96 16.05
CA ASN A 35 4.75 3.74 17.22
C ASN A 35 3.61 4.01 18.21
N LEU A 36 2.36 4.09 17.73
CA LEU A 36 1.20 4.43 18.56
C LEU A 36 0.46 3.20 19.09
N PHE A 37 0.52 2.06 18.40
CA PHE A 37 -0.26 0.86 18.68
C PHE A 37 0.59 -0.40 18.60
N GLY A 38 0.03 -1.52 19.09
CA GLY A 38 0.66 -2.83 18.99
C GLY A 38 0.59 -3.44 17.59
N GLY A 39 1.37 -4.50 17.36
CA GLY A 39 1.50 -5.17 16.06
C GLY A 39 0.18 -5.68 15.46
N PHE A 40 -0.82 -6.02 16.28
CA PHE A 40 -2.13 -6.45 15.80
C PHE A 40 -2.87 -5.34 15.03
N VAL A 41 -2.81 -4.10 15.51
CA VAL A 41 -3.42 -2.95 14.84
C VAL A 41 -2.72 -2.67 13.52
N VAL A 42 -1.38 -2.72 13.50
CA VAL A 42 -0.60 -2.54 12.28
C VAL A 42 -0.94 -3.61 11.23
N ALA A 43 -1.02 -4.88 11.64
CA ALA A 43 -1.36 -5.98 10.74
C ALA A 43 -2.80 -5.87 10.18
N GLY A 44 -3.77 -5.56 11.05
CA GLY A 44 -5.16 -5.35 10.61
C GLY A 44 -5.29 -4.17 9.65
N THR A 45 -4.56 -3.09 9.90
CA THR A 45 -4.58 -1.91 9.01
C THR A 45 -3.88 -2.21 7.68
N ALA A 46 -2.75 -2.93 7.68
CA ALA A 46 -2.08 -3.35 6.46
C ALA A 46 -3.00 -4.24 5.59
N ALA A 47 -3.70 -5.21 6.20
CA ALA A 47 -4.65 -6.05 5.48
C ALA A 47 -5.80 -5.25 4.84
N ALA A 48 -6.36 -4.27 5.56
CA ALA A 48 -7.41 -3.39 5.03
C ALA A 48 -6.90 -2.52 3.85
N VAL A 49 -5.67 -2.00 3.97
CA VAL A 49 -5.02 -1.19 2.92
C VAL A 49 -4.73 -2.04 1.68
N GLU A 50 -4.33 -3.30 1.82
CA GLU A 50 -4.13 -4.22 0.69
C GLU A 50 -5.44 -4.53 -0.05
N ILE A 51 -6.55 -4.72 0.66
CA ILE A 51 -7.86 -4.90 0.04
C ILE A 51 -8.21 -3.67 -0.79
N ALA A 52 -8.08 -2.47 -0.22
CA ALA A 52 -8.32 -1.21 -0.93
C ALA A 52 -7.38 -1.06 -2.15
N PHE A 53 -6.12 -1.45 -2.01
CA PHE A 53 -5.12 -1.40 -3.07
C PHE A 53 -5.52 -2.27 -4.27
N VAL A 54 -6.01 -3.49 -4.04
CA VAL A 54 -6.49 -4.38 -5.10
C VAL A 54 -7.66 -3.78 -5.86
N PHE A 55 -8.62 -3.16 -5.17
CA PHE A 55 -9.75 -2.49 -5.81
C PHE A 55 -9.31 -1.30 -6.67
N ILE A 56 -8.40 -0.46 -6.16
CA ILE A 56 -7.90 0.70 -6.90
C ILE A 56 -7.10 0.27 -8.13
N LEU A 57 -6.28 -0.76 -8.01
CA LEU A 57 -5.58 -1.33 -9.16
C LEU A 57 -6.53 -1.92 -10.20
N ARG A 58 -7.59 -2.60 -9.75
CA ARG A 58 -8.62 -3.13 -10.64
C ARG A 58 -9.31 -2.01 -11.42
N ASN A 59 -9.63 -0.90 -10.77
CA ASN A 59 -10.24 0.26 -11.43
C ASN A 59 -9.27 0.92 -12.42
N GLU A 60 -8.01 1.13 -12.01
CA GLU A 60 -6.97 1.68 -12.88
C GLU A 60 -6.75 0.83 -14.14
N LEU A 61 -6.79 -0.50 -14.01
CA LEU A 61 -6.68 -1.41 -15.15
C LEU A 61 -7.90 -1.33 -16.10
N ASN A 62 -9.10 -1.15 -15.56
CA ASN A 62 -10.32 -1.03 -16.36
C ASN A 62 -10.51 0.37 -16.96
N GLY A 63 -9.61 1.32 -16.68
CA GLY A 63 -9.68 2.69 -17.19
C GLY A 63 -10.84 3.53 -16.64
N ILE A 64 -11.41 3.11 -15.49
CA ILE A 64 -12.50 3.81 -14.79
C ILE A 64 -11.90 4.72 -13.73
#